data_AF-A0A382UQ50-F1
#
_entry.id   AF-A0A382UQ50-F1
#
_cell.length_a   1.000
_cell.length_b   1.000
_cell.length_c   1.000
_cell.angle_alpha   90.00
_cell.angle_beta   90.00
_cell.angle_gamma   90.00
#
_symmetry.space_group_name_H-M   'P 1'
#
loop_
_entity.id
_entity.type
_entity.pdbx_description
1 polymer ?
#
loop_
_entity_poly.entity_id
_entity_poly.type
_entity_poly.pdbx_seq_one_letter_code
_entity_poly.pdbx_strand_id
1 'polypeptide(L)' 'MTTINKRILSGVQPSGDLHLGNYLGAIKNFVNLQHEYECFFCV' A
#
# COMPACT_ATOMS: atom_id res chain seq x y z
N MET A 1 -15.36 4.42 22.76
CA MET A 1 -13.90 4.63 22.74
C MET A 1 -13.43 4.24 21.35
N THR A 2 -13.26 5.20 20.44
CA THR A 2 -12.84 4.91 19.06
C THR A 2 -11.36 4.56 19.07
N THR A 3 -11.02 3.30 18.88
CA THR A 3 -9.64 2.85 18.67
C THR A 3 -9.17 3.41 17.34
N ILE A 4 -8.29 4.42 17.38
CA ILE A 4 -7.69 4.97 16.17
C ILE A 4 -6.74 3.91 15.62
N ASN A 5 -7.18 3.16 14.60
CA ASN A 5 -6.29 2.32 13.82
C ASN A 5 -5.34 3.22 13.02
N LYS A 6 -4.06 2.85 13.00
CA LYS A 6 -3.08 3.57 12.20
C LYS A 6 -3.41 3.39 10.72
N ARG A 7 -3.38 4.48 9.96
CA ARG A 7 -3.80 4.52 8.54
C ARG A 7 -2.62 4.75 7.63
N ILE A 8 -2.66 4.11 6.46
CA ILE A 8 -1.64 4.26 5.40
C ILE A 8 -2.36 4.62 4.10
N LEU A 9 -1.84 5.62 3.39
CA LEU A 9 -2.27 5.98 2.03
C LEU A 9 -1.10 5.73 1.07
N SER A 10 -1.34 4.91 0.05
CA SER A 10 -0.35 4.55 -0.97
C SER A 10 -0.83 5.01 -2.34
N GLY A 11 -0.04 5.85 -3.01
CA GLY A 11 -0.28 6.27 -4.39
C GLY A 11 0.52 5.41 -5.37
N VAL A 12 -0.13 4.90 -6.42
CA VAL A 12 0.52 4.12 -7.49
C VAL A 12 0.22 4.79 -8.82
N GLN A 13 1.25 5.30 -9.49
CA GLN A 13 1.10 5.94 -10.80
C GLN A 13 0.47 4.95 -11.80
N PRO A 14 -0.54 5.36 -12.59
CA PRO A 14 -1.18 4.53 -13.61
C PRO A 14 -0.34 4.50 -14.88
N SER A 15 0.94 4.12 -14.77
CA SER A 15 1.86 4.06 -15.91
C SER A 15 1.67 2.82 -16.79
N GLY A 16 0.93 1.80 -16.34
CA GLY A 16 0.77 0.52 -17.04
C GLY A 16 1.98 -0.41 -16.95
N ASP A 17 3.18 0.14 -16.73
CA ASP A 17 4.44 -0.61 -16.63
C ASP A 17 4.80 -0.93 -15.17
N LEU A 18 4.19 -1.97 -14.62
CA LEU A 18 4.60 -2.50 -13.33
C LEU A 18 5.87 -3.36 -13.47
N HIS A 19 7.01 -2.82 -13.06
CA HIS A 19 8.27 -3.55 -13.07
C HIS A 19 8.47 -4.40 -11.81
N LEU A 20 9.32 -5.44 -11.90
CA LEU A 20 9.69 -6.29 -10.78
C LEU A 20 10.25 -5.50 -9.59
N GLY A 21 10.96 -4.39 -9.87
CA GLY A 21 11.45 -3.46 -8.85
C GLY A 21 10.32 -2.80 -8.04
N ASN A 22 9.23 -2.41 -8.69
CA ASN A 22 8.06 -1.82 -8.02
C ASN A 22 7.36 -2.87 -7.15
N TYR A 23 7.26 -4.10 -7.65
CA TYR A 23 6.66 -5.21 -6.91
C TYR A 23 7.47 -5.55 -5.65
N LEU A 24 8.77 -5.78 -5.79
CA LEU A 24 9.65 -6.16 -4.68
C LEU A 24 9.90 -4.99 -3.72
N GLY A 25 9.97 -3.76 -4.23
CA GLY A 25 10.30 -2.56 -3.46
C GLY A 25 9.13 -1.98 -2.68
N ALA A 26 7.89 -2.10 -3.18
CA ALA A 26 6.74 -1.46 -2.56
C ALA A 26 5.53 -2.39 -2.42
N ILE A 27 5.07 -3.00 -3.52
CA ILE A 27 3.77 -3.71 -3.51
C ILE A 27 3.78 -4.91 -2.57
N LYS A 28 4.88 -5.69 -2.53
CA LYS A 28 5.00 -6.81 -1.59
C LYS A 28 4.88 -6.34 -0.13
N ASN A 29 5.41 -5.17 0.19
CA ASN A 29 5.31 -4.60 1.53
C ASN A 29 3.88 -4.10 1.82
N PHE A 30 3.20 -3.51 0.84
CA PHE A 30 1.80 -3.08 0.97
C PHE A 30 0.85 -4.24 1.28
N VAL A 31 1.13 -5.45 0.80
CA VAL A 31 0.35 -6.66 1.17
C VAL A 31 0.49 -6.97 2.65
N ASN A 32 1.72 -6.99 3.18
CA ASN A 32 1.96 -7.28 4.60
C ASN A 32 1.33 -6.21 5.52
N LEU A 33 1.41 -4.94 5.12
CA LEU A 33 0.91 -3.82 5.92
C LEU A 33 -0.62 -3.83 6.12
N GLN A 34 -1.37 -4.49 5.24
CA GLN A 34 -2.84 -4.62 5.39
C GLN A 34 -3.26 -5.44 6.62
N HIS A 35 -2.36 -6.25 7.18
CA HIS A 35 -2.65 -6.99 8.41
C HIS A 35 -2.52 -6.14 9.68
N GLU A 36 -1.79 -5.03 9.61
CA GLU A 36 -1.46 -4.19 10.77
C GLU A 36 -2.09 -2.78 10.70
N TYR A 37 -2.43 -2.32 9.49
CA TYR A 37 -2.88 -0.96 9.23
C TYR A 37 -4.15 -0.94 8.38
N GLU A 38 -4.93 0.14 8.52
CA GLU A 38 -6.01 0.45 7.59
C GLU A 38 -5.41 1.12 6.35
N CYS A 39 -5.31 0.36 5.25
CA CYS A 39 -4.66 0.79 4.02
C CYS A 39 -5.64 1.37 3.00
N PHE A 40 -5.26 2.48 2.37
CA PHE A 40 -5.95 3.12 1.26
C PHE A 40 -5.00 3.20 0.06
N PHE A 41 -5.49 2.85 -1.13
CA PHE A 41 -4.72 2.90 -2.36
C PHE A 41 -5.34 3.90 -3.33
N CYS A 42 -4.52 4.79 -3.87
CA CYS A 42 -4.89 5.77 -4.89
C CYS A 42 -4.10 5.45 -6.17
N VAL A 43 -4.79 5.51 -7.30
CA VAL A 43 -4.22 5.30 -8.64
C VAL A 43 -4.18 6.64 -9.35
#